data_AF-A0A5W2T1U7-F1
#
_entry.id   AF-A0A5W2T1U7-F1
#
_cell.length_a   1.000
_cell.length_b   1.000
_cell.length_c   1.000
_cell.angle_alpha   90.00
_cell.angle_beta   90.00
_cell.angle_gamma   90.00
#
_symmetry.space_group_name_H-M   'P 1'
#
loop_
_entity.id
_entity.type
_entity.pdbx_description
1 polymer ?
#
loop_
_entity_poly.entity_id
_entity_poly.type
_entity_poly.pdbx_seq_one_letter_code
_entity_poly.pdbx_strand_id
1 'polypeptide(L)'
;MKQMTLIGMDGFLKGKCIPSDLKVNETNAEYLVRKFGELKSKLETALRKCRSAGITIDNLEAKCAALAAESAEMKKFCKDAAFDADYEAGLGMERGGFSDALNEIKTPATDAFLAEVRAQGVEMAMEHMRSSGSLTFGDCYISLNEFADQLRKGVPS
;
A
#
# COMPACT_ATOMS: atom_id res chain seq x y z
N MET A 1 6.59 29.45 3.43
CA MET A 1 6.34 30.29 4.63
C MET A 1 7.40 29.99 5.66
N LYS A 2 8.11 31.01 6.13
CA LYS A 2 9.07 30.86 7.22
C LYS A 2 8.28 30.57 8.51
N GLN A 3 8.58 29.49 9.23
CA GLN A 3 7.94 29.23 10.52
C GLN A 3 8.40 30.26 11.55
N MET A 4 7.47 30.72 12.39
CA MET A 4 7.80 31.64 13.48
C MET A 4 8.65 30.89 14.52
N THR A 5 9.79 31.47 14.89
CA THR A 5 10.64 30.92 15.95
C THR A 5 10.02 31.15 17.32
N LEU A 6 10.41 30.37 18.33
CA LEU A 6 9.95 30.59 19.72
C LEU A 6 10.21 32.02 20.21
N ILE A 7 11.39 32.57 19.87
CA ILE A 7 11.77 33.95 20.22
C ILE A 7 10.86 34.96 19.49
N GLY A 8 10.53 34.71 18.22
CA GLY A 8 9.61 35.54 17.45
C GLY A 8 8.18 35.51 18.03
N MET A 9 7.71 34.34 18.44
CA MET A 9 6.39 34.18 19.06
C MET A 9 6.32 34.89 20.41
N ASP A 10 7.34 34.76 21.25
CA ASP A 10 7.42 35.48 22.53
C ASP A 10 7.41 37.00 22.33
N GLY A 11 8.18 37.50 21.35
CA GLY A 11 8.18 38.91 20.98
C GLY A 11 6.81 39.39 20.52
N PHE A 12 6.09 38.60 19.73
CA PHE A 12 4.77 38.94 19.21
C PHE A 12 3.74 39.00 20.33
N LEU A 13 3.72 37.99 21.21
CA LEU A 13 2.82 37.91 22.35
C LEU A 13 3.05 39.05 23.36
N LYS A 14 4.28 39.56 23.45
CA LYS A 14 4.63 40.73 24.29
C LYS A 14 4.48 42.08 23.56
N GLY A 15 4.04 42.10 22.30
CA GLY A 15 3.91 43.31 21.50
C GLY A 15 5.23 43.96 21.07
N LYS A 16 6.35 43.24 21.15
CA LYS A 16 7.70 43.71 20.79
C LYS A 16 8.07 43.47 19.33
N CYS A 17 7.35 42.59 18.63
CA CYS A 17 7.55 42.36 17.19
C CYS A 17 6.24 42.08 16.47
N ILE A 18 6.25 42.30 15.15
CA ILE A 18 5.11 42.07 14.27
C ILE A 18 5.45 40.89 13.33
N PRO A 19 4.54 39.90 13.18
CA PRO A 19 4.75 38.80 12.25
C PRO A 19 4.86 39.31 10.81
N SER A 20 5.84 38.81 10.07
CA SER A 20 6.05 39.21 8.67
C SER A 20 4.89 38.83 7.74
N ASP A 21 4.02 37.91 8.16
CA ASP A 21 2.87 37.42 7.41
C ASP A 21 1.52 37.85 8.01
N LEU A 22 1.54 38.91 8.83
CA LEU A 22 0.34 39.62 9.29
C LEU A 22 -0.28 40.37 8.10
N LYS A 23 -1.58 40.19 7.86
CA LYS A 23 -2.27 40.87 6.75
C LYS A 23 -2.62 42.30 7.12
N VAL A 24 -2.76 43.16 6.11
CA VAL A 24 -3.28 44.53 6.31
C VAL A 24 -4.69 44.44 6.87
N ASN A 25 -4.97 45.23 7.92
CA ASN A 25 -6.23 45.23 8.68
C ASN A 25 -6.55 43.94 9.43
N GLU A 26 -5.59 43.02 9.61
CA GLU A 26 -5.75 41.85 10.48
C GLU A 26 -5.31 42.19 11.90
N THR A 27 -6.20 41.98 12.87
CA THR A 27 -5.88 42.10 14.29
C THR A 27 -5.01 40.95 14.76
N ASN A 28 -4.29 41.13 15.87
CA ASN A 28 -3.48 40.05 16.46
C ASN A 28 -4.32 38.80 16.80
N ALA A 29 -5.57 38.98 17.21
CA ALA A 29 -6.48 37.87 17.50
C ALA A 29 -6.87 37.12 16.23
N GLU A 30 -7.22 37.82 15.15
CA GLU A 30 -7.53 37.21 13.85
C GLU A 30 -6.32 36.47 13.28
N TYR A 31 -5.11 37.05 13.40
CA TYR A 31 -3.86 36.39 13.01
C TYR A 31 -3.68 35.04 13.74
N LEU A 32 -3.84 35.04 15.06
CA LEU A 32 -3.71 33.82 15.87
C LEU A 32 -4.77 32.79 15.49
N VAL A 33 -6.03 33.19 15.36
CA VAL A 33 -7.13 32.30 14.95
C VAL A 33 -6.83 31.66 13.59
N ARG A 34 -6.38 32.45 12.61
CA ARG A 34 -5.96 31.93 11.30
C ARG A 34 -4.81 30.94 11.42
N LYS A 35 -3.78 31.25 12.21
CA LYS A 35 -2.62 30.37 12.41
C LYS A 35 -2.99 29.06 13.08
N PHE A 36 -3.83 29.10 14.11
CA PHE A 36 -4.34 27.89 14.75
C PHE A 36 -5.21 27.07 13.79
N GLY A 37 -6.01 27.72 12.93
CA GLY A 37 -6.76 27.06 11.86
C GLY A 37 -5.85 26.37 10.84
N GLU A 38 -4.79 27.04 10.37
CA GLU A 38 -3.78 26.47 9.46
C GLU A 38 -3.08 25.26 10.10
N LEU A 39 -2.72 25.34 11.38
CA LEU A 39 -2.10 24.23 12.13
C LEU A 39 -3.07 23.06 12.32
N LYS A 40 -4.33 23.34 12.67
CA LYS A 40 -5.38 22.33 12.81
C LYS A 40 -5.61 21.58 11.49
N SER A 41 -5.72 22.30 10.37
CA SER A 41 -5.87 21.69 9.05
C SER A 41 -4.67 20.82 8.64
N LYS A 42 -3.43 21.29 8.93
CA LYS A 42 -2.22 20.48 8.72
C LYS A 42 -2.19 19.23 9.60
N LEU A 43 -2.59 19.36 10.86
CA LEU A 43 -2.67 18.23 11.80
C LEU A 43 -3.72 17.20 11.33
N GLU A 44 -4.91 17.63 10.94
CA GLU A 44 -5.95 16.76 10.41
C GLU A 44 -5.48 16.02 9.15
N THR A 45 -4.79 16.73 8.25
CA THR A 45 -4.21 16.14 7.03
C THR A 45 -3.14 15.10 7.39
N ALA A 46 -2.24 15.40 8.33
CA ALA A 46 -1.21 14.48 8.78
C ALA A 46 -1.81 13.22 9.44
N LEU A 47 -2.82 13.40 10.29
CA LEU A 47 -3.54 12.28 10.91
C LEU A 47 -4.25 11.40 9.88
N ARG A 48 -4.87 12.01 8.85
CA ARG A 48 -5.48 11.26 7.75
C ARG A 48 -4.44 10.42 7.00
N LYS A 49 -3.27 11.01 6.67
CA LYS A 49 -2.17 10.30 6.02
C LYS A 49 -1.59 9.18 6.89
N CYS A 50 -1.46 9.41 8.19
CA CYS A 50 -0.99 8.40 9.14
C CYS A 50 -1.97 7.22 9.22
N ARG A 51 -3.28 7.49 9.31
CA ARG A 51 -4.31 6.44 9.29
C ARG A 51 -4.29 5.63 7.98
N SER A 52 -4.19 6.30 6.83
CA SER A 52 -4.11 5.58 5.55
C SER A 52 -2.84 4.74 5.45
N ALA A 53 -1.70 5.25 5.91
CA ALA A 53 -0.45 4.49 5.93
C ALA A 53 -0.54 3.26 6.85
N GLY A 54 -1.19 3.39 8.01
CA GLY A 54 -1.42 2.26 8.92
C GLY A 54 -2.19 1.12 8.25
N ILE A 55 -3.30 1.43 7.57
CA ILE A 55 -4.09 0.43 6.82
C ILE A 55 -3.24 -0.26 5.74
N THR A 56 -2.41 0.50 5.03
CA THR A 56 -1.50 -0.08 4.02
C THR A 56 -0.47 -1.01 4.65
N ILE A 57 0.09 -0.64 5.81
CA ILE A 57 1.06 -1.49 6.53
C ILE A 57 0.39 -2.78 6.96
N ASP A 58 -0.77 -2.72 7.63
CA ASP A 58 -1.50 -3.91 8.08
C ASP A 58 -1.79 -4.88 6.91
N ASN A 59 -2.20 -4.33 5.76
CA ASN A 59 -2.45 -5.11 4.55
C ASN A 59 -1.17 -5.76 3.99
N LEU A 60 -0.04 -5.05 4.01
CA LEU A 60 1.25 -5.58 3.55
C LEU A 60 1.77 -6.65 4.51
N GLU A 61 1.65 -6.44 5.82
CA GLU A 61 2.03 -7.42 6.84
C GLU A 61 1.24 -8.72 6.69
N ALA A 62 -0.08 -8.63 6.46
CA ALA A 62 -0.91 -9.80 6.19
C ALA A 62 -0.47 -10.56 4.93
N LYS A 63 -0.19 -9.85 3.82
CA LYS A 63 0.31 -10.46 2.58
C LYS A 63 1.69 -11.11 2.77
N CYS A 64 2.61 -10.45 3.47
CA CYS A 64 3.93 -10.99 3.78
C CYS A 64 3.86 -12.24 4.67
N ALA A 65 2.98 -12.23 5.68
CA ALA A 65 2.77 -13.40 6.54
C ALA A 65 2.26 -14.61 5.75
N ALA A 66 1.30 -14.40 4.83
CA ALA A 66 0.78 -15.47 3.96
C ALA A 66 1.86 -16.04 3.03
N LEU A 67 2.65 -15.18 2.37
CA LEU A 67 3.75 -15.61 1.50
C LEU A 67 4.88 -16.32 2.28
N ALA A 68 5.16 -15.88 3.51
CA ALA A 68 6.15 -16.52 4.37
C ALA A 68 5.69 -17.91 4.81
N ALA A 69 4.41 -18.08 5.14
CA ALA A 69 3.83 -19.38 5.45
C ALA A 69 3.90 -20.34 4.25
N GLU A 70 3.48 -19.89 3.07
CA GLU A 70 3.58 -20.67 1.83
C GLU A 70 5.04 -21.05 1.50
N SER A 71 5.98 -20.11 1.68
CA SER A 71 7.41 -20.38 1.47
C SER A 71 7.97 -21.40 2.47
N ALA A 72 7.49 -21.40 3.71
CA ALA A 72 7.88 -22.38 4.72
C ALA A 72 7.34 -23.78 4.39
N GLU A 73 6.09 -23.86 3.92
CA GLU A 73 5.49 -25.11 3.44
C GLU A 73 6.21 -25.66 2.21
N MET A 74 6.51 -24.81 1.23
CA MET A 74 7.31 -25.17 0.05
C MET A 74 8.69 -25.71 0.46
N LYS A 75 9.37 -25.04 1.40
CA LYS A 75 10.67 -25.48 1.91
C LYS A 75 10.59 -26.82 2.63
N LYS A 76 9.50 -27.08 3.36
CA LYS A 76 9.24 -28.37 4.00
C LYS A 76 9.02 -29.45 2.95
N PHE A 77 8.16 -29.21 1.98
CA PHE A 77 7.91 -30.11 0.86
C PHE A 77 9.22 -30.51 0.16
N CYS A 78 10.07 -29.54 -0.19
CA CYS A 78 11.35 -29.81 -0.83
C CYS A 78 12.30 -30.68 0.02
N LYS A 79 12.24 -30.57 1.35
CA LYS A 79 13.05 -31.40 2.25
C LYS A 79 12.51 -32.83 2.33
N ASP A 80 11.20 -32.97 2.50
CA ASP A 80 10.53 -34.27 2.58
C ASP A 80 10.75 -35.04 1.27
N ALA A 81 10.56 -34.37 0.14
CA ALA A 81 10.74 -34.96 -1.18
C ALA A 81 12.21 -35.29 -1.51
N ALA A 82 13.19 -34.56 -0.96
CA ALA A 82 14.60 -34.93 -1.06
C ALA A 82 14.94 -36.18 -0.24
N PHE A 83 14.35 -36.33 0.96
CA PHE A 83 14.51 -37.51 1.80
C PHE A 83 13.95 -38.77 1.13
N ASP A 84 12.76 -38.68 0.55
CA ASP A 84 12.13 -39.80 -0.16
C ASP A 84 12.97 -40.22 -1.39
N ALA A 85 13.49 -39.25 -2.15
CA ALA A 85 14.35 -39.53 -3.31
C ALA A 85 15.67 -40.23 -2.95
N ASP A 86 16.26 -39.92 -1.79
CA ASP A 86 17.46 -40.58 -1.27
C ASP A 86 17.15 -41.98 -0.73
N TYR A 87 16.00 -42.16 -0.06
CA TYR A 87 15.53 -43.45 0.45
C TYR A 87 15.22 -44.44 -0.69
N GLU A 88 14.45 -44.02 -1.69
CA GLU A 88 14.11 -44.81 -2.87
C GLU A 88 15.36 -45.24 -3.66
N ALA A 89 16.34 -44.33 -3.80
CA ALA A 89 17.62 -44.63 -4.44
C ALA A 89 18.44 -45.67 -3.66
N GLY A 90 18.41 -45.63 -2.33
CA GLY A 90 19.07 -46.62 -1.47
C GLY A 90 18.46 -48.02 -1.53
N LEU A 91 17.18 -48.12 -1.89
CA LEU A 91 16.45 -49.39 -2.06
C LEU A 91 16.39 -49.86 -3.53
N GLY A 92 16.92 -49.08 -4.48
CA GLY A 92 16.90 -49.40 -5.91
C GLY A 92 15.52 -49.29 -6.56
N MET A 93 14.61 -48.49 -5.98
CA MET A 93 13.25 -48.26 -6.49
C MET A 93 13.22 -47.11 -7.51
N GLU A 94 12.21 -47.08 -8.38
CA GLU A 94 12.09 -46.05 -9.43
C GLU A 94 11.70 -44.68 -8.86
N ARG A 95 12.43 -43.62 -9.27
CA ARG A 95 12.27 -42.21 -8.84
C ARG A 95 10.96 -41.51 -9.33
N GLY A 96 9.86 -42.23 -9.49
CA GLY A 96 8.65 -41.75 -10.17
C GLY A 96 7.82 -40.70 -9.42
N GLY A 97 7.71 -40.79 -8.09
CA GLY A 97 6.71 -40.03 -7.31
C GLY A 97 6.94 -38.51 -7.19
N PHE A 98 8.17 -38.03 -7.38
CA PHE A 98 8.52 -36.62 -7.18
C PHE A 98 7.90 -35.68 -8.23
N SER A 99 7.83 -36.14 -9.48
CA SER A 99 7.32 -35.32 -10.59
C SER A 99 5.80 -35.10 -10.49
N ASP A 100 5.06 -36.10 -10.02
CA ASP A 100 3.61 -36.00 -9.84
C ASP A 100 3.28 -35.10 -8.65
N ALA A 101 4.02 -35.23 -7.55
CA ALA A 101 3.85 -34.39 -6.36
C ALA A 101 4.14 -32.90 -6.64
N LEU A 102 5.10 -32.59 -7.52
CA LEU A 102 5.37 -31.21 -7.96
C LEU A 102 4.18 -30.59 -8.71
N ASN A 103 3.48 -31.36 -9.55
CA ASN A 103 2.33 -30.88 -10.31
C ASN A 103 1.11 -30.57 -9.42
N GLU A 104 1.07 -31.10 -8.20
CA GLU A 104 -0.01 -30.87 -7.24
C GLU A 104 0.23 -29.67 -6.31
N ILE A 105 1.44 -29.11 -6.29
CA ILE A 105 1.75 -27.96 -5.45
C ILE A 105 0.95 -26.74 -5.92
N LYS A 106 0.21 -26.16 -4.99
CA LYS A 106 -0.53 -24.91 -5.19
C LYS A 106 0.13 -23.80 -4.38
N THR A 107 0.20 -22.61 -4.98
CA THR A 107 0.75 -21.40 -4.35
C THR A 107 -0.32 -20.31 -4.26
N PRO A 108 -1.40 -20.54 -3.49
CA PRO A 108 -2.56 -19.65 -3.46
C PRO A 108 -2.23 -18.23 -2.96
N ALA A 109 -1.25 -18.06 -2.06
CA ALA A 109 -0.84 -16.75 -1.59
C ALA A 109 -0.06 -15.99 -2.68
N THR A 110 0.81 -16.69 -3.42
CA THR A 110 1.50 -16.11 -4.58
C THR A 110 0.51 -15.74 -5.69
N ASP A 111 -0.46 -16.62 -6.00
CA ASP A 111 -1.47 -16.37 -7.02
C ASP A 111 -2.34 -15.15 -6.65
N ALA A 112 -2.79 -15.07 -5.40
CA ALA A 112 -3.54 -13.93 -4.89
C ALA A 112 -2.72 -12.63 -4.94
N PHE A 113 -1.42 -12.69 -4.60
CA PHE A 113 -0.52 -11.54 -4.70
C PHE A 113 -0.38 -11.06 -6.16
N LEU A 114 -0.15 -11.97 -7.11
CA LEU A 114 -0.05 -11.63 -8.52
C LEU A 114 -1.35 -11.04 -9.08
N ALA A 115 -2.50 -11.57 -8.66
CA ALA A 115 -3.79 -11.08 -9.07
C ALA A 115 -4.06 -9.65 -8.58
N GLU A 116 -3.68 -9.37 -7.33
CA GLU A 116 -3.71 -8.01 -6.77
C GLU A 116 -2.75 -7.06 -7.51
N VAL A 117 -1.52 -7.47 -7.83
CA VAL A 117 -0.57 -6.64 -8.59
C VAL A 117 -1.12 -6.32 -9.98
N ARG A 118 -1.77 -7.29 -10.64
CA ARG A 118 -2.47 -7.03 -11.91
C ARG A 118 -3.60 -6.03 -11.74
N ALA A 119 -4.42 -6.15 -10.68
CA ALA A 119 -5.50 -5.21 -10.39
C ALA A 119 -4.96 -3.78 -10.15
N GLN A 120 -3.86 -3.64 -9.40
CA GLN A 120 -3.19 -2.35 -9.18
C GLN A 120 -2.66 -1.75 -10.49
N GLY A 121 -2.13 -2.56 -11.40
CA GLY A 121 -1.70 -2.11 -12.72
C GLY A 121 -2.86 -1.52 -13.54
N VAL A 122 -4.05 -2.13 -13.47
CA VAL A 122 -5.27 -1.62 -14.10
C VAL A 122 -5.68 -0.27 -13.49
N GLU A 123 -5.61 -0.14 -12.17
CA GLU A 123 -5.91 1.11 -11.47
C GLU A 123 -4.95 2.24 -11.83
N MET A 124 -3.64 1.96 -11.90
CA MET A 124 -2.65 2.94 -12.35
C MET A 124 -2.90 3.41 -13.79
N ALA A 125 -3.27 2.49 -14.68
CA ALA A 125 -3.64 2.85 -16.06
C ALA A 125 -4.88 3.74 -16.10
N MET A 126 -5.91 3.44 -15.29
CA MET A 126 -7.12 4.27 -15.15
C MET A 126 -6.80 5.68 -14.65
N GLU A 127 -5.93 5.81 -13.64
CA GLU A 127 -5.50 7.12 -13.13
C GLU A 127 -4.75 7.94 -14.20
N HIS A 128 -3.87 7.30 -14.96
CA HIS A 128 -3.16 7.93 -16.06
C HIS A 128 -4.12 8.43 -17.15
N MET A 129 -5.10 7.60 -17.55
CA MET A 129 -6.15 7.98 -18.51
C MET A 129 -6.96 9.20 -18.04
N ARG A 130 -7.33 9.21 -16.75
CA ARG A 130 -8.05 10.33 -16.13
C ARG A 130 -7.22 11.62 -16.14
N SER A 131 -5.93 11.52 -15.82
CA SER A 131 -5.01 12.68 -15.80
C SER A 131 -4.76 13.28 -17.18
N SER A 132 -4.86 12.46 -18.23
CA SER A 132 -4.65 12.87 -19.62
C SER A 132 -5.85 13.61 -20.24
N GLY A 133 -6.92 13.85 -19.48
CA GLY A 133 -8.12 14.55 -19.94
C GLY A 133 -9.06 13.69 -20.81
N SER A 134 -8.83 12.37 -20.87
CA SER A 134 -9.68 11.42 -21.58
C SER A 134 -10.95 11.11 -20.77
N LEU A 135 -11.78 12.13 -20.55
CA LEU A 135 -13.03 12.04 -19.78
C LEU A 135 -14.19 11.44 -20.60
N THR A 136 -13.97 11.12 -21.88
CA THR A 136 -15.01 10.65 -22.82
C THR A 136 -15.30 9.14 -22.73
N PHE A 137 -14.69 8.42 -21.80
CA PHE A 137 -14.77 6.95 -21.69
C PHE A 137 -15.34 6.48 -20.35
N GLY A 138 -16.49 7.03 -19.93
CA GLY A 138 -17.16 6.63 -18.69
C GLY A 138 -17.39 5.12 -18.59
N ASP A 139 -17.81 4.49 -19.69
CA ASP A 139 -18.03 3.05 -19.76
C ASP A 139 -16.73 2.23 -19.66
N CYS A 140 -15.61 2.72 -20.20
CA CYS A 140 -14.32 2.06 -20.01
C CYS A 140 -13.84 2.16 -18.57
N TYR A 141 -14.12 3.26 -17.87
CA TYR A 141 -13.75 3.40 -16.46
C TYR A 141 -14.52 2.40 -15.58
N ILE A 142 -15.81 2.19 -15.86
CA ILE A 142 -16.61 1.18 -15.16
C ILE A 142 -16.07 -0.22 -15.47
N SER A 143 -15.84 -0.53 -16.75
CA SER A 143 -15.33 -1.83 -17.17
C SER A 143 -13.94 -2.16 -16.61
N LEU A 144 -13.04 -1.19 -16.53
CA LEU A 144 -11.71 -1.39 -15.94
C LEU A 144 -11.77 -1.57 -14.42
N ASN A 145 -12.68 -0.90 -13.71
CA ASN A 145 -12.91 -1.15 -12.29
C ASN A 145 -13.45 -2.56 -12.05
N GLU A 146 -14.44 -2.99 -12.83
CA GLU A 146 -14.98 -4.35 -12.74
C GLU A 146 -13.91 -5.41 -13.04
N PHE A 147 -13.04 -5.15 -14.02
CA PHE A 147 -11.93 -6.04 -14.35
C PHE A 147 -10.90 -6.13 -13.21
N ALA A 148 -10.54 -5.00 -12.59
CA ALA A 148 -9.67 -5.00 -11.41
C ALA A 148 -10.26 -5.83 -10.25
N ASP A 149 -11.57 -5.74 -10.02
CA ASP A 149 -12.26 -6.55 -9.01
C ASP A 149 -12.35 -8.03 -9.36
N GLN A 150 -12.50 -8.37 -10.65
CA GLN A 150 -12.43 -9.77 -11.12
C GLN A 150 -11.05 -10.37 -10.90
N LEU A 151 -9.98 -9.61 -11.17
CA LEU A 151 -8.61 -10.02 -10.89
C LEU A 151 -8.42 -10.31 -9.39
N ARG A 152 -8.91 -9.45 -8.49
CA ARG A 152 -8.84 -9.68 -7.03
C ARG A 152 -9.58 -10.94 -6.57
N LYS A 153 -10.65 -11.32 -7.26
CA LYS A 153 -11.42 -12.55 -6.99
C LYS A 153 -10.72 -13.81 -7.54
N GLY A 154 -9.57 -13.68 -8.20
CA GLY A 154 -8.87 -14.80 -8.82
C GLY A 154 -9.59 -15.35 -10.04
N VAL A 155 -10.47 -14.57 -10.67
CA VAL A 155 -11.13 -14.99 -11.92
C VAL A 155 -10.09 -14.92 -13.03
N PRO A 156 -9.85 -16.03 -13.77
CA PRO A 156 -8.91 -16.01 -14.89
C PRO A 156 -9.40 -15.05 -15.99
N SER A 157 -8.47 -14.27 -16.54
CA SER A 157 -8.68 -13.37 -17.69
C SER A 157 -8.82 -14.13 -18.99
#